data_AF-A0A654G5B1-F1
#
_entry.id   AF-A0A654G5B1-F1
#
_cell.length_a   1.000
_cell.length_b   1.000
_cell.length_c   1.000
_cell.angle_alpha   90.00
_cell.angle_beta   90.00
_cell.angle_gamma   90.00
#
_symmetry.space_group_name_H-M   'P 1'
#
loop_
_entity.id
_entity.type
_entity.pdbx_description
1 polymer ?
#
loop_
_entity_poly.entity_id
_entity_poly.type
_entity_poly.pdbx_seq_one_letter_code
_entity_poly.pdbx_strand_id
1 'polypeptide(L)'
;MDITKNIVTLLLVVLFPILFYYNNVLAFPASDQSIYARCIGPCPRYAVPHWCENECLSRKYMAGGECAFIEGEGPTPRCCCINL
;
A
#
# COMPACT_ATOMS: atom_id res chain seq x y z
N MET A 1 21.61 29.82 -24.84
CA MET A 1 20.53 29.60 -23.85
C MET A 1 20.04 28.15 -23.86
N ASP A 2 20.79 27.25 -24.51
CA ASP A 2 20.41 25.84 -24.72
C ASP A 2 21.07 24.89 -23.72
N ILE A 3 22.27 25.23 -23.24
CA ILE A 3 23.00 24.42 -22.26
C ILE A 3 22.25 24.36 -20.93
N THR A 4 21.73 25.50 -20.45
CA THR A 4 20.90 25.56 -19.24
C THR A 4 19.60 24.75 -19.39
N LYS A 5 18.98 24.74 -20.57
CA LYS A 5 17.78 23.96 -20.86
C LYS A 5 18.06 22.45 -20.80
N ASN A 6 19.18 22.00 -21.39
CA ASN A 6 19.59 20.60 -21.34
C ASN A 6 19.93 20.14 -19.91
N ILE A 7 20.63 20.97 -19.13
CA ILE A 7 20.96 20.65 -17.73
C ILE A 7 19.69 20.50 -16.89
N VAL A 8 18.74 21.43 -17.00
CA VAL A 8 17.47 21.36 -16.25
C VAL A 8 16.65 20.14 -16.65
N THR A 9 16.64 19.79 -17.94
CA THR A 9 15.90 18.63 -18.44
C THR A 9 16.50 17.34 -17.90
N LEU A 10 17.83 17.22 -17.88
CA LEU A 10 18.53 16.04 -17.37
C LEU A 10 18.35 15.89 -15.84
N LEU A 11 18.35 17.01 -15.11
CA LEU A 11 18.07 17.04 -13.67
C LEU A 11 16.64 16.57 -13.35
N LEU A 12 15.65 17.04 -14.09
CA LEU A 12 14.26 16.63 -13.89
C LEU A 12 14.07 15.15 -14.22
N VAL A 13 14.64 14.68 -15.34
CA VAL A 13 14.53 13.26 -15.76
C VAL A 13 15.17 12.32 -14.73
N VAL A 14 16.19 12.74 -13.99
CA VAL A 14 16.80 11.91 -12.95
C VAL A 14 16.08 12.03 -11.61
N LEU A 15 15.65 13.23 -11.21
CA LEU A 15 15.03 13.45 -9.90
C LEU A 15 13.59 12.93 -9.80
N PHE A 16 12.80 13.06 -10.86
CA PHE A 16 11.40 12.61 -10.85
C PHE A 16 11.27 11.11 -10.58
N PRO A 17 11.95 10.20 -11.29
CA PRO A 17 11.84 8.76 -11.03
C PRO A 17 12.26 8.40 -9.61
N ILE A 18 13.29 9.06 -9.06
CA ILE A 18 13.73 8.84 -7.68
C ILE A 18 12.61 9.25 -6.72
N LEU A 19 12.02 10.44 -6.90
CA LEU A 19 10.91 10.91 -6.08
C LEU A 19 9.68 10.00 -6.19
N PHE A 20 9.35 9.49 -7.38
CA PHE A 20 8.24 8.54 -7.56
C PHE A 20 8.54 7.14 -7.00
N TYR A 21 9.79 6.69 -7.04
CA TYR A 21 10.20 5.42 -6.42
C TYR A 21 10.10 5.47 -4.90
N TYR A 22 10.47 6.60 -4.29
CA TYR A 22 10.33 6.77 -2.83
C TYR A 22 8.90 7.06 -2.40
N ASN A 23 8.14 7.81 -3.21
CA ASN A 23 6.70 8.00 -3.02
C ASN A 23 5.93 6.91 -3.74
N ASN A 24 6.13 5.65 -3.34
CA ASN A 24 5.19 4.59 -3.69
C ASN A 24 3.81 5.04 -3.23
N VAL A 25 3.04 5.60 -4.17
CA VAL A 25 1.59 5.70 -4.02
C VAL A 25 1.18 4.24 -4.00
N LEU A 26 1.02 3.72 -2.78
CA LEU A 26 0.42 2.42 -2.51
C LEU A 26 -1.02 2.53 -3.00
N ALA A 27 -1.20 2.42 -4.32
CA ALA A 27 -2.47 2.12 -4.93
C ALA A 27 -2.76 0.69 -4.50
N PHE A 28 -3.39 0.55 -3.32
CA PHE A 28 -3.92 -0.72 -2.87
C PHE A 28 -4.83 -1.21 -4.00
N PRO A 29 -4.46 -2.30 -4.70
CA PRO A 29 -5.34 -2.83 -5.73
C PRO A 29 -6.69 -3.15 -5.08
N ALA A 30 -7.77 -3.04 -5.84
CA ALA A 30 -9.05 -3.59 -5.41
C ALA A 30 -8.84 -5.09 -5.24
N SER A 31 -8.56 -5.50 -4.01
CA SER A 31 -8.20 -6.89 -3.71
C SER A 31 -9.43 -7.75 -3.91
N ASP A 32 -9.27 -8.90 -4.53
CA ASP A 32 -10.30 -9.91 -4.63
C ASP A 32 -10.74 -10.33 -3.23
N GLN A 33 -11.89 -9.82 -2.77
CA GLN A 33 -12.35 -10.01 -1.40
C GLN A 33 -12.62 -11.49 -1.06
N SER A 34 -12.68 -12.38 -2.08
CA SER A 34 -12.89 -13.81 -1.88
C SER A 34 -11.75 -14.52 -1.16
N ILE A 35 -10.54 -13.94 -1.16
CA ILE A 35 -9.37 -14.51 -0.47
C ILE A 35 -9.39 -14.25 1.04
N TYR A 36 -10.23 -13.32 1.51
CA TYR A 36 -10.25 -12.93 2.91
C TYR A 36 -11.14 -13.85 3.75
N ALA A 37 -10.56 -14.41 4.81
CA ALA A 37 -11.34 -15.08 5.84
C ALA A 37 -12.14 -14.09 6.68
N ARG A 38 -11.49 -12.97 7.07
CA ARG A 38 -12.07 -11.99 7.98
C ARG A 38 -11.31 -10.66 7.99
N CYS A 39 -12.03 -9.55 8.05
CA CYS A 39 -11.46 -8.23 8.35
C CYS A 39 -11.64 -7.86 9.83
N ILE A 40 -10.55 -7.47 10.49
CA ILE A 40 -10.47 -7.32 11.95
C ILE A 40 -10.60 -5.89 12.46
N GLY A 41 -10.35 -4.88 11.61
CA GLY A 41 -10.38 -3.48 12.05
C GLY A 41 -9.84 -2.50 11.00
N PRO A 42 -9.94 -1.18 11.26
CA PRO A 42 -9.34 -0.17 10.40
C PRO A 42 -7.81 -0.25 10.46
N CYS A 43 -7.15 0.04 9.34
CA CYS A 43 -5.70 0.14 9.32
C CYS A 43 -5.21 1.46 9.93
N PRO A 44 -4.08 1.44 10.67
CA PRO A 44 -3.48 2.67 11.18
C PRO A 44 -3.13 3.63 10.04
N ARG A 45 -3.40 4.93 10.23
CA ARG A 45 -3.16 5.99 9.22
C ARG A 45 -1.70 6.08 8.78
N TYR A 46 -0.78 5.81 9.71
CA TYR A 46 0.63 5.67 9.40
C TYR A 46 0.85 4.19 9.14
N ALA A 47 0.99 3.84 7.85
CA ALA A 47 1.25 2.49 7.41
C ALA A 47 2.56 2.01 8.07
N VAL A 48 2.44 1.29 9.18
CA VAL A 48 3.54 0.48 9.68
C VAL A 48 3.56 -0.74 8.76
N PRO A 49 4.59 -0.90 7.91
CA PRO A 49 4.70 -2.08 7.06
C PRO A 49 4.55 -3.31 7.95
N HIS A 50 3.76 -4.29 7.51
CA HIS A 50 3.54 -5.56 8.20
C HIS A 50 2.69 -5.52 9.49
N TRP A 51 2.09 -4.39 9.89
CA TRP A 51 1.20 -4.40 11.07
C TRP A 51 0.01 -5.35 10.90
N CYS A 52 -0.69 -5.26 9.75
CA CYS A 52 -1.83 -6.11 9.48
C CYS A 52 -1.43 -7.59 9.35
N GLU A 53 -0.30 -7.85 8.69
CA GLU A 53 0.27 -9.18 8.56
C GLU A 53 0.54 -9.81 9.93
N ASN A 54 1.26 -9.09 10.80
CA ASN A 54 1.57 -9.55 12.16
C ASN A 54 0.31 -9.75 13.01
N GLU A 55 -0.71 -8.90 12.88
CA GLU A 55 -1.95 -9.09 13.61
C GLU A 55 -2.77 -10.28 13.13
N CYS A 56 -2.76 -10.56 11.83
CA CYS A 56 -3.40 -11.76 11.30
C CYS A 56 -2.64 -13.02 11.73
N LEU A 57 -1.30 -13.00 11.73
CA LEU A 57 -0.47 -14.09 12.25
C LEU A 57 -0.70 -14.31 13.75
N SER A 58 -0.81 -13.25 14.56
CA SER A 58 -1.11 -13.33 16.00
C SER A 58 -2.44 -14.03 16.29
N ARG A 59 -3.40 -13.88 15.36
CA ARG A 59 -4.74 -14.47 15.39
C ARG A 59 -4.82 -15.84 14.71
N LYS A 60 -3.68 -16.43 14.33
CA LYS A 60 -3.54 -17.75 13.69
C LYS A 60 -3.98 -17.83 12.22
N TYR A 61 -4.04 -16.71 11.51
CA TYR A 61 -4.16 -16.72 10.05
C TYR A 61 -2.78 -16.91 9.44
N MET A 62 -2.47 -18.12 8.97
CA MET A 62 -1.12 -18.50 8.49
C MET A 62 -0.66 -17.74 7.25
N ALA A 63 -1.61 -17.25 6.45
CA ALA A 63 -1.34 -16.44 5.26
C ALA A 63 -1.04 -14.97 5.57
N GLY A 64 -1.13 -14.56 6.85
CA GLY A 64 -1.05 -13.16 7.24
C GLY A 64 -2.27 -12.36 6.78
N GLY A 65 -2.05 -11.12 6.41
CA GLY A 65 -3.11 -10.21 6.00
C GLY A 65 -2.59 -8.88 5.48
N GLU A 66 -3.49 -8.14 4.85
CA GLU A 66 -3.18 -6.86 4.23
C GLU A 66 -4.25 -5.81 4.50
N CYS A 67 -3.86 -4.54 4.33
CA CYS A 67 -4.78 -3.43 4.39
C CYS A 67 -5.51 -3.31 3.05
N ALA A 68 -6.81 -3.57 3.04
CA ALA A 68 -7.64 -3.58 1.85
C ALA A 68 -8.81 -2.60 1.98
N PHE A 69 -9.21 -2.01 0.86
CA PHE A 69 -10.47 -1.26 0.80
C PHE A 69 -11.62 -2.23 0.57
N ILE A 70 -12.55 -2.28 1.51
CA ILE A 70 -13.74 -3.12 1.43
C ILE A 70 -14.91 -2.29 0.93
N GLU A 71 -15.54 -2.77 -0.14
CA GLU A 71 -16.72 -2.14 -0.71
C GLU A 71 -17.83 -2.03 0.34
N GLY A 72 -18.41 -0.84 0.49
CA GLY A 72 -19.48 -0.57 1.45
C GLY A 72 -19.03 -0.23 2.88
N GLU A 73 -17.74 -0.35 3.22
CA GLU A 73 -17.24 -0.09 4.59
C GLU A 73 -16.57 1.28 4.78
N GLY A 74 -16.60 2.14 3.76
CA GLY A 74 -16.17 3.54 3.84
C GLY A 74 -14.77 3.81 3.26
N PRO A 75 -14.26 5.05 3.44
CA PRO A 75 -13.03 5.50 2.78
C PRO A 75 -11.74 5.08 3.49
N THR A 76 -11.83 4.26 4.54
CA THR A 76 -10.68 3.81 5.31
C THR A 76 -10.36 2.34 5.03
N PRO A 77 -9.11 2.01 4.69
CA PRO A 77 -8.74 0.62 4.49
C PRO A 77 -8.85 -0.15 5.80
N ARG A 78 -9.17 -1.44 5.68
CA ARG A 78 -9.28 -2.37 6.79
C ARG A 78 -8.25 -3.46 6.69
N CYS A 79 -7.80 -3.93 7.83
CA CYS A 79 -6.92 -5.07 7.91
C CYS A 79 -7.73 -6.35 7.70
N CYS A 80 -7.44 -7.07 6.63
CA CYS A 80 -8.12 -8.29 6.23
C CYS A 80 -7.14 -9.47 6.19
N CYS A 81 -7.47 -10.52 6.94
CA CYS A 81 -6.66 -11.71 7.05
C CYS A 81 -7.02 -12.68 5.92
N ILE A 82 -5.99 -13.20 5.26
CA ILE A 82 -6.11 -14.09 4.12
C ILE A 82 -6.37 -15.52 4.63
N ASN A 83 -7.30 -16.22 3.99
CA ASN A 83 -7.47 -17.66 4.19
C ASN A 83 -6.65 -18.42 3.15
N LEU A 84 -5.89 -19.43 3.58
CA LEU A 84 -5.26 -20.41 2.69
C LEU A 84 -6.05 -21.72 2.76
#